data_AF-A0A3A5VTF9-F1
#
_entry.id   AF-A0A3A5VTF9-F1
#
_cell.length_a   1.000
_cell.length_b   1.000
_cell.length_c   1.000
_cell.angle_alpha   90.00
_cell.angle_beta   90.00
_cell.angle_gamma   90.00
#
_symmetry.space_group_name_H-M   'P 1'
#
loop_
_entity.id
_entity.type
_entity.pdbx_description
1 polymer ?
#
loop_
_entity_poly.entity_id
_entity_poly.type
_entity_poly.pdbx_seq_one_letter_code
_entity_poly.pdbx_strand_id
1 'polypeptide(L)'
;MERLFARQDDWELGTIFWYAVVVWFSSSLLSQAVYLAFYGVPYDAVDLLKQFGPVYYLVFAVELFIWIGIGTAVVFRVVKKLSNSPLQVASHA
;
A
#
# COMPACT_ATOMS: atom_id res chain seq x y z
N MET A 1 -10.60 32.71 -10.14
CA MET A 1 -10.36 31.77 -11.25
C MET A 1 -9.31 30.72 -10.90
N GLU A 2 -8.15 31.07 -10.33
CA GLU A 2 -7.07 30.10 -9.99
C GLU A 2 -7.44 29.02 -8.95
N ARG A 3 -8.34 29.31 -8.01
CA ARG A 3 -8.76 28.35 -6.96
C ARG A 3 -9.64 27.20 -7.47
N LEU A 4 -10.19 27.32 -8.68
CA LEU A 4 -11.00 26.25 -9.29
C LEU A 4 -10.10 25.19 -9.94
N PHE A 5 -9.00 25.62 -10.56
CA PHE A 5 -8.01 24.71 -11.17
C PHE A 5 -7.30 23.85 -10.12
N ALA A 6 -6.84 24.46 -9.01
CA ALA A 6 -6.17 23.71 -7.94
C ALA A 6 -7.04 22.63 -7.28
N ARG A 7 -8.35 22.88 -7.10
CA ARG A 7 -9.28 21.91 -6.49
C ARG A 7 -9.63 20.75 -7.43
N GLN A 8 -9.58 20.97 -8.74
CA GLN A 8 -9.88 19.95 -9.74
C GLN A 8 -8.70 18.97 -9.89
N ASP A 9 -7.46 19.49 -9.92
CA ASP A 9 -6.24 18.67 -9.99
C ASP A 9 -6.08 17.73 -8.78
N ASP A 10 -6.36 18.20 -7.56
CA ASP A 10 -6.27 17.38 -6.34
C ASP A 10 -7.26 16.20 -6.32
N TRP A 11 -8.45 16.41 -6.90
CA TRP A 11 -9.49 15.38 -7.02
C TRP A 11 -9.13 14.33 -8.08
N GLU A 12 -8.59 14.77 -9.22
CA GLU A 12 -8.14 13.86 -10.28
C GLU A 12 -6.87 13.09 -9.86
N LEU A 13 -5.91 13.73 -9.18
CA LEU A 13 -4.74 13.05 -8.60
C LEU A 13 -5.12 12.01 -7.55
N GLY A 14 -6.07 12.32 -6.66
CA GLY A 14 -6.58 11.37 -5.67
C GLY A 14 -7.27 10.16 -6.33
N THR A 15 -8.03 10.42 -7.39
CA THR A 15 -8.71 9.37 -8.18
C THR A 15 -7.71 8.49 -8.92
N ILE A 16 -6.71 9.08 -9.59
CA ILE A 16 -5.64 8.35 -10.29
C ILE A 16 -4.79 7.54 -9.31
N PHE A 17 -4.44 8.11 -8.15
CA PHE A 17 -3.73 7.40 -7.09
C PHE A 17 -4.53 6.20 -6.60
N TRP A 18 -5.86 6.35 -6.41
CA TRP A 18 -6.71 5.24 -6.00
C TRP A 18 -6.80 4.15 -7.08
N TYR A 19 -6.93 4.53 -8.36
CA TYR A 19 -6.85 3.57 -9.46
C TYR A 19 -5.50 2.85 -9.50
N ALA A 20 -4.38 3.56 -9.28
CA ALA A 20 -3.06 2.95 -9.22
C ALA A 20 -2.97 1.92 -8.07
N VAL A 21 -3.51 2.24 -6.89
CA VAL A 21 -3.57 1.30 -5.75
C VAL A 21 -4.44 0.09 -6.08
N VAL A 22 -5.63 0.28 -6.66
CA VAL A 22 -6.53 -0.82 -7.04
C VAL A 22 -5.92 -1.71 -8.10
N VAL A 23 -5.29 -1.13 -9.13
CA VAL A 23 -4.60 -1.88 -10.19
C VAL A 23 -3.41 -2.64 -9.64
N TRP A 24 -2.58 -2.01 -8.82
CA TRP A 24 -1.43 -2.66 -8.17
C TRP A 24 -1.85 -3.82 -7.26
N PHE A 25 -2.88 -3.62 -6.45
CA PHE A 25 -3.43 -4.65 -5.58
C PHE A 25 -4.04 -5.81 -6.37
N SER A 26 -4.85 -5.49 -7.39
CA SER A 26 -5.48 -6.50 -8.24
C SER A 26 -4.46 -7.29 -9.06
N SER A 27 -3.41 -6.62 -9.56
CA SER A 27 -2.29 -7.27 -10.25
C SER A 27 -1.54 -8.23 -9.33
N SER A 28 -1.33 -7.85 -8.07
CA SER A 28 -0.68 -8.70 -7.06
C SER A 28 -1.52 -9.95 -6.74
N LEU A 29 -2.84 -9.78 -6.56
CA LEU A 29 -3.76 -10.91 -6.35
C LEU A 29 -3.86 -11.82 -7.59
N LEU A 30 -3.89 -11.23 -8.79
CA LEU A 30 -3.95 -11.98 -10.04
C LEU A 30 -2.67 -12.80 -10.25
N SER A 31 -1.49 -12.23 -9.96
CA SER A 31 -0.22 -12.96 -10.00
C SER A 31 -0.23 -14.16 -9.05
N GLN A 32 -0.75 -13.99 -7.82
CA GLN A 32 -0.89 -15.07 -6.85
C GLN A 32 -1.90 -16.14 -7.32
N ALA A 33 -3.03 -15.74 -7.90
CA ALA A 33 -4.05 -16.66 -8.41
C ALA A 33 -3.54 -17.49 -9.61
N VAL A 34 -2.80 -16.86 -10.53
CA VAL A 34 -2.18 -17.55 -11.68
C VAL A 34 -1.14 -18.56 -11.20
N TYR A 35 -0.29 -18.19 -10.24
CA TYR A 35 0.68 -19.11 -9.66
C TYR A 35 0.00 -20.30 -8.96
N LEU A 36 -1.04 -20.03 -8.17
CA LEU A 36 -1.84 -21.07 -7.53
C LEU A 36 -2.49 -22.01 -8.56
N ALA A 37 -2.95 -21.49 -9.70
CA ALA A 37 -3.56 -22.29 -10.76
C ALA A 37 -2.56 -23.25 -11.43
N PHE A 38 -1.29 -22.86 -11.56
CA PHE A 38 -0.25 -23.71 -12.18
C PHE A 38 0.42 -24.67 -11.18
N TYR A 39 0.69 -24.23 -9.95
CA TYR A 39 1.48 -24.98 -8.98
C TYR A 39 0.64 -25.64 -7.89
N GLY A 40 -0.65 -25.31 -7.78
CA GLY A 40 -1.58 -25.89 -6.78
C GLY A 40 -1.30 -25.47 -5.33
N VAL A 41 -0.23 -24.69 -5.11
CA VAL A 41 0.16 -24.13 -3.81
C VAL A 41 0.14 -22.60 -3.90
N PRO A 42 -0.24 -21.90 -2.82
CA PRO A 42 -0.20 -20.43 -2.79
C PRO A 42 1.22 -19.95 -3.07
N TYR A 43 1.36 -18.71 -3.54
CA TYR A 43 2.64 -18.08 -3.86
C TYR A 43 3.57 -18.10 -2.64
N ASP A 44 4.42 -19.13 -2.59
CA ASP A 44 5.30 -19.35 -1.46
C ASP A 44 6.65 -18.70 -1.77
N ALA A 45 6.78 -17.44 -1.34
CA ALA A 45 8.05 -16.71 -1.40
C ALA A 45 9.17 -17.50 -0.70
N VAL A 46 8.84 -18.26 0.35
CA VAL A 46 9.80 -19.09 1.10
C VAL A 46 10.34 -20.22 0.21
N ASP A 47 9.51 -20.85 -0.61
CA ASP A 47 9.95 -21.95 -1.49
C ASP A 47 10.74 -21.47 -2.71
N LEU A 48 10.44 -20.30 -3.27
CA LEU A 48 11.27 -19.67 -4.31
C LEU A 48 12.64 -19.23 -3.77
N LEU A 49 12.69 -18.76 -2.53
CA LEU A 49 13.94 -18.36 -1.88
C LEU A 49 14.74 -19.53 -1.29
N LYS A 50 14.12 -20.67 -0.97
CA LYS A 50 14.84 -21.90 -0.61
C LYS A 50 15.74 -22.39 -1.76
N GLN A 51 15.40 -22.12 -3.02
CA GLN A 51 16.30 -22.38 -4.16
C GLN A 51 17.56 -21.50 -4.15
N PHE A 52 17.55 -20.35 -3.46
CA PHE A 52 18.70 -19.46 -3.30
C PHE A 52 19.60 -19.81 -2.10
N GLY A 53 19.24 -20.84 -1.31
CA GLY A 53 19.99 -21.22 -0.11
C GLY A 53 19.89 -20.19 1.03
N PRO A 54 20.88 -20.10 1.94
CA PRO A 54 20.76 -19.36 3.21
C PRO A 54 20.58 -17.84 3.07
N VAL A 55 20.78 -17.27 1.88
CA VAL A 55 20.58 -15.84 1.58
C VAL A 55 19.09 -15.44 1.66
N TYR A 56 18.18 -16.42 1.65
CA TYR A 56 16.73 -16.22 1.82
C TYR A 56 16.37 -15.31 2.99
N TYR A 57 16.92 -15.59 4.17
CA TYR A 57 16.58 -14.88 5.40
C TYR A 57 16.91 -13.39 5.33
N LEU A 58 17.92 -13.02 4.53
CA LEU A 58 18.36 -11.65 4.37
C LEU A 58 17.39 -10.85 3.48
N VAL A 59 16.96 -11.43 2.37
CA VAL A 59 15.95 -10.83 1.48
C VAL A 59 14.62 -10.67 2.20
N PHE A 60 14.19 -11.71 2.93
CA PHE A 60 12.96 -11.67 3.72
C PHE A 60 13.00 -10.60 4.82
N ALA A 61 14.14 -10.44 5.51
CA ALA A 61 14.30 -9.40 6.50
C ALA A 61 14.21 -8.00 5.88
N VAL A 62 14.88 -7.76 4.74
CA VAL A 62 14.84 -6.46 4.03
C VAL A 62 13.42 -6.11 3.59
N GLU A 63 12.73 -7.07 2.99
CA GLU A 63 11.34 -6.93 2.56
C GLU A 63 10.45 -6.53 3.75
N LEU A 64 10.57 -7.23 4.88
CA LEU A 64 9.82 -6.94 6.11
C LEU A 64 10.11 -5.54 6.65
N PHE A 65 11.38 -5.11 6.64
CA PHE A 65 11.76 -3.76 7.08
C PHE A 65 11.14 -2.66 6.22
N ILE A 66 11.12 -2.85 4.90
CA ILE A 66 10.49 -1.91 3.96
C ILE A 66 8.99 -1.82 4.22
N TRP A 67 8.31 -2.96 4.36
CA TRP A 67 6.87 -3.00 4.62
C TRP A 67 6.48 -2.42 5.98
N ILE A 68 7.27 -2.65 7.03
CA ILE A 68 7.06 -2.02 8.35
C ILE A 68 7.25 -0.51 8.24
N GLY A 69 8.26 -0.04 7.51
CA GLY A 69 8.50 1.39 7.30
C GLY A 69 7.33 2.07 6.57
N ILE A 70 6.87 1.50 5.46
CA ILE A 70 5.73 2.00 4.68
C ILE A 70 4.45 1.96 5.52
N GLY A 71 4.17 0.84 6.18
CA GLY A 71 2.99 0.67 7.03
C GLY A 71 2.94 1.69 8.17
N THR A 72 4.07 1.89 8.85
CA THR A 72 4.18 2.87 9.95
C THR A 72 3.97 4.29 9.45
N ALA A 73 4.57 4.66 8.30
CA ALA A 73 4.40 5.99 7.72
C ALA A 73 2.94 6.27 7.31
N VAL A 74 2.25 5.30 6.71
CA VAL A 74 0.84 5.41 6.32
C VAL A 74 -0.05 5.55 7.56
N VAL A 75 0.11 4.68 8.55
CA VAL A 75 -0.66 4.72 9.81
C VAL A 75 -0.45 6.06 10.52
N PHE A 76 0.81 6.50 10.65
CA PHE A 76 1.12 7.78 11.28
C PHE A 76 0.47 8.96 10.56
N ARG A 77 0.47 8.94 9.21
CA ARG A 77 -0.15 9.99 8.40
C ARG A 77 -1.68 10.02 8.56
N VAL A 78 -2.32 8.85 8.63
CA VAL A 78 -3.78 8.73 8.85
C VAL A 78 -4.16 9.18 10.26
N VAL A 79 -3.44 8.70 11.29
CA VAL A 79 -3.68 9.09 12.69
C VAL A 79 -3.50 10.60 12.88
N LYS A 80 -2.43 11.19 12.34
CA LYS A 80 -2.22 12.64 12.43
C LYS A 80 -3.31 13.45 11.71
N LYS A 81 -3.83 12.96 10.58
CA LYS A 81 -4.94 13.60 9.86
C LYS A 81 -6.25 13.52 10.66
N LEU A 82 -6.50 12.40 11.32
CA LEU A 82 -7.67 12.21 12.19
C LEU A 82 -7.58 13.01 13.49
N SER A 83 -6.40 13.11 14.13
CA SER A 83 -6.20 13.89 15.36
C SER A 83 -6.27 15.41 15.15
N ASN A 84 -5.97 15.90 13.95
CA ASN A 84 -6.07 17.34 13.63
C ASN A 84 -7.49 17.80 13.25
N SER A 85 -8.41 16.87 12.97
CA SER A 85 -9.78 17.15 12.52
C SER A 85 -10.90 17.23 13.59
N PRO A 86 -10.79 16.77 14.87
CA PRO A 86 -11.94 16.74 15.78
C PRO A 86 -12.21 18.08 16.49
N LEU A 87 -11.29 19.04 16.44
CA LEU A 87 -11.39 20.27 17.25
C LEU A 87 -12.14 21.42 16.56
N GLN A 88 -12.47 21.32 15.27
CA GLN A 88 -13.19 22.38 14.55
C GLN A 88 -14.72 22.29 14.68
N VAL A 89 -15.28 21.13 15.03
CA VAL A 89 -16.73 20.95 15.17
C VAL A 89 -17.24 21.39 16.55
N ALA A 90 -16.41 21.33 17.59
CA ALA A 90 -16.81 21.65 18.96
C ALA A 90 -16.74 23.16 19.31
N SER A 91 -16.11 23.99 18.50
CA SER A 91 -16.00 25.44 18.72
C SER A 91 -17.12 26.26 18.08
N HIS A 92 -18.00 25.62 17.30
CA HIS A 92 -19.13 26.26 16.61
C HIS A 92 -20.49 25.71 17.06
N ALA A 93 -20.54 24.94 18.15
CA ALA A 93 -21.77 24.43 18.77
C ALA A 93 -22.10 25.22 20.04
#